data_AF-B4GQ24-F1
#
_entry.id   AF-B4GQ24-F1
#
_cell.length_a   1.000
_cell.length_b   1.000
_cell.length_c   1.000
_cell.angle_alpha   90.00
_cell.angle_beta   90.00
_cell.angle_gamma   90.00
#
_symmetry.space_group_name_H-M   'P 1'
#
loop_
_entity.id
_entity.type
_entity.pdbx_description
1 polymer ?
#
loop_
_entity_poly.entity_id
_entity_poly.type
_entity_poly.pdbx_seq_one_letter_code
_entity_poly.pdbx_strand_id
1 'polypeptide(L)'
;MIHHRSGWNFLLLVGLLAGNGVWLVHSQVPFPGQCPEVKIMDTFDVDSYLGIWYEHSKYPFAFEIGKKCIYADYEIIDNATLSVVNGGINRITGNPSNISGTAKVIGPARLAVAFFPGQQTSKPNYLVLGTDYESYSVVYSCTSVTSLANIKLVWILTREREPSAETIASAKKILEENKINQSFLIDTIQSNCPKLAANGTDFGVEDLTEDPVDEFVGTVLPNAIDKA
;
A
#
# COMPACT_ATOMS: atom_id res chain seq x y z
N MET A 1 53.53 -40.70 -27.90
CA MET A 1 52.79 -39.44 -27.69
C MET A 1 51.32 -39.81 -27.64
N ILE A 2 50.69 -39.68 -26.47
CA ILE A 2 49.25 -39.57 -26.14
C ILE A 2 49.16 -39.91 -24.64
N HIS A 3 49.05 -38.86 -23.82
CA HIS A 3 48.85 -38.95 -22.37
C HIS A 3 47.36 -39.17 -22.08
N HIS A 4 47.04 -40.22 -21.31
CA HIS A 4 45.75 -40.33 -20.62
C HIS A 4 45.65 -39.22 -19.58
N ARG A 5 44.66 -38.33 -19.72
CA ARG A 5 44.35 -37.30 -18.73
C ARG A 5 43.22 -37.78 -17.82
N SER A 6 43.60 -37.96 -16.57
CA SER A 6 42.80 -38.32 -15.40
C SER A 6 41.51 -37.49 -15.28
N GLY A 7 40.40 -38.19 -15.06
CA GLY A 7 39.15 -37.59 -14.64
C GLY A 7 39.21 -37.26 -13.16
N TRP A 8 39.03 -35.99 -12.82
CA TRP A 8 38.78 -35.55 -11.43
C TRP A 8 38.27 -34.11 -11.30
N ASN A 9 37.54 -33.58 -12.28
CA ASN A 9 37.02 -32.20 -12.22
C ASN A 9 35.60 -32.03 -12.79
N PHE A 10 34.71 -33.02 -12.59
CA PHE A 10 33.29 -32.89 -13.01
C PHE A 10 32.27 -33.02 -11.87
N LEU A 11 32.72 -32.98 -10.61
CA LEU A 11 31.84 -33.10 -9.44
C LEU A 11 31.92 -31.92 -8.45
N LEU A 12 32.57 -30.82 -8.81
CA LEU A 12 32.64 -29.61 -7.98
C LEU A 12 31.92 -28.38 -8.56
N LEU A 13 31.10 -28.56 -9.60
CA LEU A 13 30.28 -27.48 -10.19
C LEU A 13 28.77 -27.65 -9.97
N VAL A 14 28.33 -28.67 -9.24
CA VAL A 14 26.90 -28.88 -8.90
C VAL A 14 26.58 -28.52 -7.43
N GLY A 15 27.60 -28.23 -6.61
CA GLY A 15 27.44 -27.95 -5.17
C GLY A 15 27.33 -26.48 -4.76
N LEU A 16 27.39 -25.53 -5.70
CA LEU A 16 27.44 -24.07 -5.40
C LEU A 16 26.27 -23.28 -6.02
N LEU A 17 25.13 -23.92 -6.29
CA LEU A 17 23.87 -23.26 -6.66
C LEU A 17 22.74 -23.49 -5.64
N ALA A 18 23.08 -23.86 -4.40
CA ALA A 18 22.11 -24.10 -3.34
C ALA A 18 22.16 -23.05 -2.20
N GLY A 19 22.74 -21.87 -2.44
CA GLY A 19 22.96 -20.85 -1.40
C GLY A 19 22.61 -19.41 -1.78
N ASN A 20 21.96 -19.17 -2.93
CA ASN A 20 21.58 -17.83 -3.38
C ASN A 20 20.15 -17.79 -3.93
N GLY A 21 19.21 -18.25 -3.12
CA GLY A 21 17.78 -18.12 -3.33
C GLY A 21 17.16 -18.57 -2.01
N VAL A 22 16.61 -17.71 -1.18
CA VAL A 22 15.57 -16.76 -1.52
C VAL A 22 15.71 -15.57 -0.57
N TRP A 23 16.07 -14.40 -1.07
CA TRP A 23 15.58 -13.18 -0.43
C TRP A 23 14.08 -13.18 -0.72
N LEU A 24 13.30 -13.73 0.22
CA LEU A 24 11.84 -13.63 0.16
C LEU A 24 11.54 -12.16 0.33
N VAL A 25 11.50 -11.45 -0.78
CA VAL A 25 10.87 -10.15 -0.85
C VAL A 25 9.42 -10.42 -0.46
N HIS A 26 9.06 -10.06 0.77
CA HIS A 26 7.71 -10.23 1.35
C HIS A 26 6.70 -9.28 0.70
N SER A 27 6.86 -9.00 -0.59
CA SER A 27 6.23 -7.86 -1.22
C SER A 27 4.72 -8.02 -1.38
N GLN A 28 4.18 -9.25 -1.35
CA GLN A 28 2.74 -9.52 -1.29
C GLN A 28 2.53 -10.87 -0.58
N VAL A 29 1.56 -10.94 0.35
CA VAL A 29 1.27 -12.19 1.09
C VAL A 29 0.37 -13.08 0.24
N PRO A 30 0.84 -14.25 -0.24
CA PRO A 30 -0.02 -15.20 -0.93
C PRO A 30 -0.94 -15.90 0.08
N PHE A 31 -2.22 -16.02 -0.26
CA PHE A 31 -3.21 -16.76 0.51
C PHE A 31 -3.67 -17.99 -0.26
N PRO A 32 -3.97 -19.11 0.42
CA PRO A 32 -4.45 -20.31 -0.24
C PRO A 32 -5.85 -20.12 -0.83
N GLY A 33 -6.13 -20.85 -1.91
CA GLY A 33 -7.41 -20.88 -2.60
C GLY A 33 -7.62 -19.72 -3.59
N GLN A 34 -8.84 -19.65 -4.13
CA GLN A 34 -9.29 -18.53 -4.97
C GLN A 34 -9.67 -17.31 -4.11
N CYS A 35 -9.85 -16.17 -4.76
CA CYS A 35 -10.37 -14.97 -4.09
C CYS A 35 -11.74 -15.26 -3.46
N PRO A 36 -11.91 -15.03 -2.14
CA PRO A 36 -13.20 -15.18 -1.51
C PRO A 36 -14.17 -14.11 -2.01
N GLU A 37 -15.46 -14.42 -2.00
CA GLU A 37 -16.48 -13.41 -2.15
C GLU A 37 -16.51 -12.51 -0.89
N VAL A 38 -16.68 -11.22 -1.12
CA VAL A 38 -16.79 -10.21 -0.07
C VAL A 38 -18.08 -9.41 -0.27
N LYS A 39 -18.69 -9.00 0.84
CA LYS A 39 -19.79 -8.05 0.85
C LYS A 39 -19.22 -6.64 0.69
N ILE A 40 -19.66 -5.99 -0.37
CA ILE A 40 -19.36 -4.58 -0.64
C ILE A 40 -20.59 -3.72 -0.35
N MET A 41 -20.44 -2.40 -0.37
CA MET A 41 -21.59 -1.49 -0.24
C MET A 41 -22.55 -1.64 -1.43
N ASP A 42 -23.86 -1.67 -1.14
CA ASP A 42 -24.91 -1.78 -2.14
C ASP A 42 -25.07 -0.49 -2.96
N THR A 43 -24.87 0.65 -2.30
CA THR A 43 -24.86 1.98 -2.90
C THR A 43 -23.51 2.65 -2.63
N PHE A 44 -23.08 3.51 -3.56
CA PHE A 44 -21.84 4.25 -3.40
C PHE A 44 -21.97 5.63 -4.02
N ASP A 45 -21.93 6.66 -3.17
CA ASP A 45 -21.85 8.04 -3.61
C ASP A 45 -20.39 8.40 -3.87
N VAL A 46 -20.05 8.57 -5.16
CA VAL A 46 -18.69 8.88 -5.59
C VAL A 46 -18.30 10.30 -5.19
N ASP A 47 -19.24 11.25 -5.23
CA ASP A 47 -18.97 12.65 -4.95
C ASP A 47 -18.60 12.84 -3.47
N SER A 48 -19.31 12.16 -2.57
CA SER A 48 -18.99 12.11 -1.14
C SER A 48 -17.66 11.40 -0.83
N TYR A 49 -17.15 10.57 -1.75
CA TYR A 49 -15.89 9.85 -1.59
C TYR A 49 -14.65 10.66 -2.01
N LEU A 50 -14.83 11.74 -2.77
CA LEU A 50 -13.75 12.57 -3.30
C LEU A 50 -12.88 13.20 -2.20
N GLY A 51 -11.71 13.70 -2.60
CA GLY A 51 -10.71 14.32 -1.76
C GLY A 51 -9.77 13.33 -1.10
N ILE A 52 -9.09 13.82 -0.06
CA ILE A 52 -7.96 13.11 0.55
C ILE A 52 -8.44 12.04 1.53
N TRP A 53 -7.78 10.89 1.45
CA TRP A 53 -7.83 9.78 2.37
C TRP A 53 -6.42 9.41 2.83
N TYR A 54 -6.18 9.38 4.13
CA TYR A 54 -4.93 8.91 4.72
C TYR A 54 -4.97 7.41 4.92
N GLU A 55 -3.87 6.72 4.62
CA GLU A 55 -3.77 5.30 4.90
C GLU A 55 -3.45 5.09 6.38
N HIS A 56 -4.42 4.59 7.14
CA HIS A 56 -4.23 4.25 8.54
C HIS A 56 -3.50 2.91 8.69
N SER A 57 -3.99 1.87 8.01
CA SER A 57 -3.36 0.54 8.04
C SER A 57 -3.67 -0.27 6.79
N LYS A 58 -2.84 -1.26 6.51
CA LYS A 58 -2.94 -2.06 5.30
C LYS A 58 -2.38 -3.47 5.44
N TYR A 59 -2.71 -4.34 4.49
CA TYR A 59 -1.92 -5.55 4.26
C TYR A 59 -0.57 -5.21 3.62
N PRO A 60 0.46 -6.08 3.75
CA PRO A 60 1.76 -5.84 3.13
C PRO A 60 1.66 -5.61 1.62
N PHE A 61 2.16 -4.47 1.16
CA PHE A 61 2.14 -4.09 -0.25
C PHE A 61 3.47 -3.50 -0.70
N ALA A 62 4.09 -4.16 -1.68
CA ALA A 62 5.43 -3.89 -2.21
C ALA A 62 5.73 -2.41 -2.46
N PHE A 63 4.80 -1.71 -3.10
CA PHE A 63 5.01 -0.35 -3.64
C PHE A 63 5.02 0.73 -2.55
N GLU A 64 4.64 0.36 -1.33
CA GLU A 64 4.57 1.26 -0.17
C GLU A 64 5.62 0.92 0.90
N ILE A 65 6.47 -0.08 0.65
CA ILE A 65 7.55 -0.45 1.56
C ILE A 65 8.47 0.76 1.79
N GLY A 66 8.77 1.00 3.07
CA GLY A 66 9.68 2.07 3.47
C GLY A 66 9.06 3.47 3.37
N LYS A 67 7.73 3.60 3.23
CA LYS A 67 7.05 4.91 3.21
C LYS A 67 6.31 5.22 4.53
N LYS A 68 6.13 6.50 4.82
CA LYS A 68 5.25 7.07 5.86
C LYS A 68 4.39 8.19 5.26
N CYS A 69 3.42 8.70 6.02
CA CYS A 69 2.55 9.81 5.63
C CYS A 69 1.81 9.52 4.31
N ILE A 70 1.37 8.27 4.13
CA ILE A 70 0.76 7.82 2.88
C ILE A 70 -0.66 8.37 2.79
N TYR A 71 -1.02 8.93 1.65
CA TYR A 71 -2.37 9.38 1.35
C TYR A 71 -2.74 9.04 -0.09
N ALA A 72 -4.04 9.06 -0.35
CA ALA A 72 -4.63 8.98 -1.67
C ALA A 72 -5.59 10.15 -1.83
N ASP A 73 -5.42 10.94 -2.90
CA ASP A 73 -6.32 12.03 -3.27
C ASP A 73 -7.12 11.65 -4.51
N TYR A 74 -8.44 11.86 -4.44
CA TYR A 74 -9.39 11.47 -5.47
C TYR A 74 -10.11 12.70 -5.99
N GLU A 75 -10.00 12.97 -7.29
CA GLU A 75 -10.68 14.10 -7.94
C GLU A 75 -11.52 13.62 -9.12
N ILE A 76 -12.63 14.30 -9.39
CA ILE A 76 -13.47 14.00 -10.54
C ILE A 76 -12.80 14.48 -11.83
N ILE A 77 -12.70 13.60 -12.83
CA ILE A 77 -12.29 13.98 -14.19
C ILE A 77 -13.55 14.12 -15.07
N ASP A 78 -14.40 13.10 -15.03
CA ASP A 78 -15.67 13.04 -15.76
C ASP A 78 -16.66 12.11 -15.04
N ASN A 79 -17.87 11.97 -15.59
CA ASN A 79 -18.99 11.24 -14.96
C ASN A 79 -18.66 9.83 -14.43
N ALA A 80 -17.62 9.15 -14.92
CA ALA A 80 -17.27 7.80 -14.47
C ALA A 80 -15.78 7.61 -14.19
N THR A 81 -14.98 8.68 -14.24
CA THR A 81 -13.53 8.59 -14.13
C THR A 81 -13.01 9.57 -13.08
N LEU A 82 -12.19 9.06 -12.18
CA LEU A 82 -11.49 9.82 -11.15
C LEU A 82 -10.00 9.89 -11.46
N SER A 83 -9.38 11.01 -11.13
CA SER A 83 -7.93 11.10 -10.89
C SER A 83 -7.64 10.44 -9.54
N VAL A 84 -6.52 9.73 -9.45
CA VAL A 84 -6.02 9.19 -8.19
C VAL A 84 -4.56 9.59 -8.04
N VAL A 85 -4.23 10.32 -6.98
CA VAL A 85 -2.84 10.64 -6.63
C VAL A 85 -2.50 9.97 -5.31
N ASN A 86 -1.60 8.99 -5.35
CA ASN A 86 -1.06 8.37 -4.15
C ASN A 86 0.29 9.00 -3.81
N GLY A 87 0.40 9.56 -2.61
CA GLY A 87 1.61 10.24 -2.14
C GLY A 87 2.14 9.63 -0.84
N GLY A 88 3.40 9.90 -0.53
CA GLY A 88 4.01 9.53 0.73
C GLY A 88 5.49 9.89 0.81
N ILE A 89 6.09 9.72 1.98
CA ILE A 89 7.48 10.10 2.27
C ILE A 89 8.33 8.85 2.40
N ASN A 90 9.44 8.80 1.68
CA ASN A 90 10.43 7.75 1.85
C ASN A 90 11.12 7.92 3.21
N ARG A 91 11.04 6.89 4.06
CA ARG A 91 11.59 6.91 5.43
C ARG A 91 13.12 6.88 5.48
N ILE A 92 13.78 6.43 4.41
CA ILE A 92 15.24 6.35 4.31
C ILE A 92 15.79 7.70 3.85
N THR A 93 15.20 8.28 2.80
CA THR A 93 15.72 9.52 2.20
C THR A 93 15.05 10.79 2.71
N GLY A 94 13.91 10.71 3.41
CA GLY A 94 13.09 11.86 3.81
C GLY A 94 12.33 12.53 2.65
N ASN A 95 12.69 12.23 1.40
CA ASN A 95 12.07 12.83 0.23
C ASN A 95 10.60 12.40 0.02
N PRO A 96 9.73 13.33 -0.40
CA PRO A 96 8.38 13.01 -0.84
C PRO A 96 8.40 12.26 -2.19
N SER A 97 7.39 11.43 -2.41
CA SER A 97 7.16 10.72 -3.67
C SER A 97 5.66 10.59 -3.92
N ASN A 98 5.24 10.70 -5.16
CA ASN A 98 3.86 10.49 -5.57
C ASN A 98 3.77 9.65 -6.85
N ILE A 99 2.58 9.10 -7.09
CA ILE A 99 2.21 8.45 -8.33
C ILE A 99 0.77 8.82 -8.68
N SER A 100 0.56 9.26 -9.91
CA SER A 100 -0.76 9.60 -10.44
C SER A 100 -1.31 8.46 -11.29
N GLY A 101 -2.62 8.28 -11.22
CA GLY A 101 -3.36 7.27 -11.95
C GLY A 101 -4.80 7.70 -12.19
N THR A 102 -5.61 6.75 -12.66
CA THR A 102 -7.04 6.95 -12.85
C THR A 102 -7.82 5.82 -12.22
N ALA A 103 -9.04 6.09 -11.78
CA ALA A 103 -10.00 5.08 -11.34
C ALA A 103 -11.29 5.21 -12.14
N LYS A 104 -11.72 4.12 -12.77
CA LYS A 104 -13.03 4.07 -13.44
C LYS A 104 -14.06 3.48 -12.50
N VAL A 105 -15.18 4.17 -12.34
CA VAL A 105 -16.36 3.67 -11.61
C VAL A 105 -17.12 2.74 -12.54
N ILE A 106 -17.05 1.43 -12.28
CA ILE A 106 -17.68 0.40 -13.12
C ILE A 106 -18.93 -0.20 -12.49
N GLY A 107 -19.26 0.23 -11.27
CA GLY A 107 -20.49 -0.11 -10.55
C GLY A 107 -20.45 0.43 -9.11
N PRO A 108 -21.54 0.28 -8.33
CA PRO A 108 -21.56 0.67 -6.93
C PRO A 108 -20.41 0.02 -6.17
N ALA A 109 -19.61 0.85 -5.50
CA ALA A 109 -18.44 0.45 -4.71
C ALA A 109 -17.40 -0.41 -5.48
N ARG A 110 -17.40 -0.33 -6.82
CA ARG A 110 -16.50 -1.08 -7.70
C ARG A 110 -15.73 -0.12 -8.59
N LEU A 111 -14.45 0.01 -8.32
CA LEU A 111 -13.54 0.84 -9.09
C LEU A 111 -12.47 -0.02 -9.77
N ALA A 112 -12.07 0.41 -10.95
CA ALA A 112 -10.94 -0.13 -11.70
C ALA A 112 -9.83 0.93 -11.76
N VAL A 113 -8.83 0.78 -10.87
CA VAL A 113 -7.72 1.71 -10.68
C VAL A 113 -6.52 1.29 -11.55
N ALA A 114 -5.89 2.26 -12.21
CA ALA A 114 -4.70 2.07 -13.04
C ALA A 114 -3.69 3.20 -12.84
N PHE A 115 -2.42 2.83 -12.61
CA PHE A 115 -1.30 3.77 -12.44
C PHE A 115 -0.32 3.75 -13.62
N PHE A 116 -0.48 2.80 -14.55
CA PHE A 116 0.40 2.66 -15.72
C PHE A 116 -0.40 2.33 -16.98
N PRO A 117 0.07 2.78 -18.17
CA PRO A 117 -0.54 2.42 -19.44
C PRO A 117 -0.61 0.90 -19.63
N GLY A 118 -1.74 0.39 -20.12
CA GLY A 118 -1.94 -1.03 -20.40
C GLY A 118 -2.41 -1.88 -19.20
N GLN A 119 -2.54 -1.30 -18.01
CA GLN A 119 -3.15 -1.98 -16.87
C GLN A 119 -4.64 -2.29 -17.14
N GLN A 120 -5.08 -3.51 -16.80
CA GLN A 120 -6.45 -3.94 -17.05
C GLN A 120 -7.44 -3.13 -16.19
N THR A 121 -8.40 -2.48 -16.85
CA THR A 121 -9.46 -1.68 -16.21
C THR A 121 -10.88 -2.19 -16.50
N SER A 122 -11.00 -3.38 -17.11
CA SER A 122 -12.28 -4.00 -17.45
C SER A 122 -12.93 -4.76 -16.29
N LYS A 123 -12.22 -4.94 -15.17
CA LYS A 123 -12.67 -5.62 -13.95
C LYS A 123 -12.29 -4.77 -12.74
N PRO A 124 -13.06 -4.82 -11.64
CA PRO A 124 -12.72 -4.05 -10.46
C PRO A 124 -11.49 -4.65 -9.79
N ASN A 125 -10.59 -3.78 -9.36
CA ASN A 125 -9.45 -4.11 -8.52
C ASN A 125 -9.40 -3.23 -7.26
N TYR A 126 -10.47 -2.49 -7.00
CA TYR A 126 -10.67 -1.65 -5.82
C TYR A 126 -12.14 -1.75 -5.44
N LEU A 127 -12.42 -2.48 -4.35
CA LEU A 127 -13.76 -2.72 -3.83
C LEU A 127 -13.91 -1.98 -2.51
N VAL A 128 -14.91 -1.10 -2.39
CA VAL A 128 -15.22 -0.44 -1.12
C VAL A 128 -16.16 -1.35 -0.33
N LEU A 129 -15.64 -1.95 0.74
CA LEU A 129 -16.40 -2.85 1.60
C LEU A 129 -17.38 -2.08 2.48
N GLY A 130 -16.97 -0.90 2.94
CA GLY A 130 -17.76 0.00 3.78
C GLY A 130 -17.05 1.33 3.97
N THR A 131 -17.81 2.42 3.94
CA THR A 131 -17.36 3.77 4.26
C THR A 131 -18.54 4.57 4.81
N ASP A 132 -18.26 5.51 5.70
CA ASP A 132 -19.20 6.57 6.09
C ASP A 132 -18.92 7.88 5.35
N TYR A 133 -17.99 7.87 4.38
CA TYR A 133 -17.51 9.00 3.57
C TYR A 133 -16.73 10.08 4.33
N GLU A 134 -17.04 10.27 5.61
CA GLU A 134 -16.58 11.37 6.45
C GLU A 134 -15.45 10.98 7.42
N SER A 135 -15.28 9.70 7.75
CA SER A 135 -14.28 9.29 8.74
C SER A 135 -13.43 8.09 8.33
N TYR A 136 -14.01 7.03 7.75
CA TYR A 136 -13.27 5.84 7.33
C TYR A 136 -13.73 5.28 5.99
N SER A 137 -12.85 4.53 5.34
CA SER A 137 -13.16 3.66 4.21
C SER A 137 -12.35 2.36 4.31
N VAL A 138 -13.01 1.23 4.07
CA VAL A 138 -12.39 -0.10 4.02
C VAL A 138 -12.36 -0.57 2.59
N VAL A 139 -11.15 -0.77 2.06
CA VAL A 139 -10.92 -1.12 0.67
C VAL A 139 -10.32 -2.51 0.58
N TYR A 140 -10.78 -3.27 -0.41
CA TYR A 140 -10.32 -4.63 -0.69
C TYR A 140 -9.97 -4.81 -2.16
N SER A 141 -8.91 -5.55 -2.42
CA SER A 141 -8.55 -6.05 -3.74
C SER A 141 -8.10 -7.49 -3.63
N CYS A 142 -8.45 -8.31 -4.62
CA CYS A 142 -7.95 -9.68 -4.69
C CYS A 142 -7.72 -10.12 -6.12
N THR A 143 -6.55 -10.71 -6.35
CA THR A 143 -6.18 -11.32 -7.62
C THR A 143 -5.84 -12.79 -7.40
N SER A 144 -6.57 -13.68 -8.08
CA SER A 144 -6.21 -15.10 -8.12
C SER A 144 -5.04 -15.29 -9.08
N VAL A 145 -3.91 -15.79 -8.56
CA VAL A 145 -2.69 -16.04 -9.36
C VAL A 145 -2.75 -17.44 -9.98
N THR A 146 -3.29 -18.39 -9.23
CA THR A 146 -3.60 -19.75 -9.69
C THR A 146 -4.96 -20.17 -9.10
N SER A 147 -5.44 -21.37 -9.41
CA SER A 147 -6.61 -21.94 -8.72
C SER A 147 -6.39 -22.19 -7.22
N LEU A 148 -5.13 -22.19 -6.77
CA LEU A 148 -4.74 -22.54 -5.39
C LEU A 148 -4.15 -21.37 -4.61
N ALA A 149 -3.95 -20.21 -5.25
CA ALA A 149 -3.34 -19.06 -4.60
C ALA A 149 -3.93 -17.74 -5.09
N ASN A 150 -4.14 -16.83 -4.14
CA ASN A 150 -4.55 -15.46 -4.39
C ASN A 150 -3.69 -14.47 -3.63
N ILE A 151 -3.71 -13.22 -4.07
CA ILE A 151 -3.07 -12.08 -3.42
C ILE A 151 -4.17 -11.12 -3.00
N LYS A 152 -4.21 -10.79 -1.72
CA LYS A 152 -5.18 -9.86 -1.15
C LYS A 152 -4.47 -8.57 -0.76
N LEU A 153 -5.09 -7.46 -1.12
CA LEU A 153 -4.74 -6.14 -0.60
C LEU A 153 -5.94 -5.62 0.19
N VAL A 154 -5.63 -5.01 1.33
CA VAL A 154 -6.62 -4.45 2.24
C VAL A 154 -6.07 -3.11 2.69
N TRP A 155 -6.92 -2.10 2.71
CA TRP A 155 -6.60 -0.80 3.28
C TRP A 155 -7.73 -0.33 4.20
N ILE A 156 -7.36 0.16 5.37
CA ILE A 156 -8.19 1.06 6.17
C ILE A 156 -7.69 2.46 5.88
N LEU A 157 -8.56 3.27 5.28
CA LEU A 157 -8.34 4.66 4.97
C LEU A 157 -9.15 5.53 5.92
N THR A 158 -8.64 6.70 6.26
CA THR A 158 -9.29 7.64 7.18
C THR A 158 -9.20 9.09 6.69
N ARG A 159 -10.18 9.92 7.04
CA ARG A 159 -10.14 11.36 6.71
C ARG A 159 -9.15 12.14 7.57
N GLU A 160 -8.82 11.62 8.75
CA GLU A 160 -7.84 12.18 9.66
C GLU A 160 -6.61 11.27 9.78
N ARG A 161 -5.43 11.85 10.02
CA ARG A 161 -4.18 11.13 10.26
C ARG A 161 -4.17 10.38 11.59
N GLU A 162 -4.79 10.97 12.60
CA GLU A 162 -4.99 10.38 13.93
C GLU A 162 -6.49 10.28 14.22
N PRO A 163 -7.17 9.28 13.63
CA PRO A 163 -8.61 9.10 13.75
C PRO A 163 -9.00 8.62 15.15
N SER A 164 -10.28 8.77 15.49
CA SER A 164 -10.83 8.26 16.75
C SER A 164 -10.76 6.73 16.85
N ALA A 165 -10.70 6.21 18.08
CA ALA A 165 -10.76 4.76 18.29
C ALA A 165 -12.08 4.13 17.80
N GLU A 166 -13.19 4.88 17.84
CA GLU A 166 -14.50 4.45 17.34
C GLU A 166 -14.53 4.33 15.81
N THR A 167 -13.91 5.28 15.11
CA THR A 167 -13.70 5.24 13.65
C THR A 167 -12.96 3.97 13.24
N ILE A 168 -11.86 3.65 13.94
CA ILE A 168 -11.08 2.43 13.66
C ILE A 168 -11.83 1.15 14.04
N ALA A 169 -12.59 1.16 15.13
CA ALA A 169 -13.43 0.03 15.52
C ALA A 169 -14.50 -0.26 14.45
N SER A 170 -15.12 0.79 13.90
CA SER A 170 -16.10 0.68 12.83
C SER A 170 -15.50 0.08 11.55
N ALA A 171 -14.32 0.57 11.13
CA ALA A 171 -13.59 0.00 10.00
C ALA A 171 -13.21 -1.47 10.21
N LYS A 172 -12.68 -1.82 11.39
CA LYS A 172 -12.31 -3.20 11.73
C LYS A 172 -13.50 -4.15 11.76
N LYS A 173 -14.68 -3.68 12.18
CA LYS A 173 -15.93 -4.45 12.13
C LYS A 173 -16.29 -4.88 10.70
N ILE A 174 -16.10 -4.01 9.71
CA ILE A 174 -16.33 -4.36 8.29
C ILE A 174 -15.41 -5.50 7.83
N LEU A 175 -14.15 -5.51 8.27
CA LEU A 175 -13.22 -6.60 8.00
C LEU A 175 -13.66 -7.91 8.66
N GLU A 176 -14.11 -7.85 9.91
CA GLU A 176 -14.63 -9.01 10.66
C GLU A 176 -15.87 -9.61 9.98
N GLU A 177 -16.85 -8.79 9.59
CA GLU A 177 -18.06 -9.24 8.89
C GLU A 177 -17.74 -9.92 7.54
N ASN A 178 -16.66 -9.48 6.89
CA ASN A 178 -16.13 -10.08 5.66
C ASN A 178 -15.14 -11.23 5.89
N LYS A 179 -14.91 -11.65 7.15
CA LYS A 179 -13.96 -12.71 7.53
C LYS A 179 -12.53 -12.44 7.04
N ILE A 180 -12.15 -11.17 6.99
CA ILE A 180 -10.80 -10.72 6.60
C ILE A 180 -9.95 -10.67 7.86
N ASN A 181 -8.85 -11.43 7.87
CA ASN A 181 -8.01 -11.59 9.06
C ASN A 181 -7.19 -10.32 9.36
N GLN A 182 -7.58 -9.61 10.41
CA GLN A 182 -6.95 -8.36 10.82
C GLN A 182 -5.49 -8.52 11.31
N SER A 183 -5.01 -9.74 11.60
CA SER A 183 -3.63 -9.96 12.07
C SER A 183 -2.56 -9.64 11.03
N PHE A 184 -2.94 -9.46 9.76
CA PHE A 184 -2.04 -9.05 8.69
C PHE A 184 -2.01 -7.53 8.47
N LEU A 185 -2.82 -6.75 9.20
CA LEU A 185 -2.76 -5.30 9.13
C LEU A 185 -1.46 -4.79 9.74
N ILE A 186 -0.83 -3.88 9.01
CA ILE A 186 0.33 -3.11 9.42
C ILE A 186 -0.12 -1.65 9.47
N ASP A 187 0.11 -1.00 10.61
CA ASP A 187 -0.19 0.42 10.76
C ASP A 187 0.83 1.26 9.97
N THR A 188 0.31 2.28 9.29
CA THR A 188 1.11 3.25 8.55
C THR A 188 1.41 4.43 9.46
N ILE A 189 2.67 4.88 9.44
CA ILE A 189 3.11 6.01 10.27
C ILE A 189 2.50 7.30 9.69
N GLN A 190 1.59 7.92 10.44
CA GLN A 190 0.93 9.19 10.09
C GLN A 190 1.31 10.37 11.01
N SER A 191 2.17 10.13 12.00
CA SER A 191 2.72 11.17 12.88
C SER A 191 3.90 11.91 12.23
N ASN A 192 4.11 13.17 12.63
CA ASN A 192 5.18 14.04 12.14
C ASN A 192 5.22 14.07 10.61
N CYS A 193 4.07 14.38 10.02
CA CYS A 193 3.85 14.47 8.58
C CYS A 193 3.63 15.94 8.17
N PRO A 194 4.29 16.42 7.11
CA PRO A 194 4.07 17.76 6.58
C PRO A 194 2.60 17.98 6.19
N LYS A 195 2.17 19.24 6.22
CA LYS A 195 0.83 19.62 5.76
C LYS A 195 0.77 19.45 4.23
N LEU A 196 -0.34 18.86 3.76
CA LEU A 196 -0.63 18.84 2.33
C LEU A 196 -1.10 20.24 1.93
N ALA A 197 -0.60 20.76 0.81
CA ALA A 197 -1.12 22.00 0.25
C ALA A 197 -2.59 21.85 -0.13
N ALA A 198 -3.31 22.96 -0.29
CA ALA A 198 -4.76 22.97 -0.57
C ALA A 198 -5.16 22.21 -1.84
N ASN A 199 -4.22 21.89 -2.73
CA ASN A 199 -4.40 21.12 -3.95
C ASN A 199 -4.00 19.62 -3.81
N GLY A 200 -3.77 19.11 -2.59
CA GLY A 200 -3.58 17.70 -2.27
C GLY A 200 -2.35 17.00 -2.87
N THR A 201 -1.61 17.69 -3.75
CA THR A 201 -0.60 17.11 -4.64
C THR A 201 0.81 17.61 -4.38
N ASP A 202 0.94 18.69 -3.60
CA ASP A 202 2.21 19.27 -3.18
C ASP A 202 2.31 19.35 -1.66
N PHE A 203 3.51 19.15 -1.11
CA PHE A 203 3.77 19.41 0.29
C PHE A 203 4.01 20.91 0.42
N GLY A 204 3.15 21.61 1.17
CA GLY A 204 3.27 23.06 1.31
C GLY A 204 4.65 23.45 1.83
N VAL A 205 5.36 24.31 1.08
CA VAL A 205 6.70 24.83 1.42
C VAL A 205 6.63 25.89 2.54
N GLU A 206 5.44 26.30 2.97
CA GLU A 206 5.23 27.37 3.97
C GLU A 206 5.33 26.92 5.44
N ASP A 207 6.19 25.93 5.74
CA ASP A 207 6.65 25.68 7.11
C ASP A 207 8.10 25.17 7.13
N LEU A 208 8.95 25.77 6.28
CA LEU A 208 10.41 25.60 6.34
C LEU A 208 11.10 26.80 7.03
N THR A 209 10.34 27.63 7.75
CA THR A 209 10.92 28.70 8.56
C THR A 209 11.23 28.18 9.95
N GLU A 210 12.50 27.82 10.15
CA GLU A 210 13.16 27.61 11.44
C GLU A 210 12.47 26.61 12.39
N ASP A 211 12.50 25.32 12.05
CA ASP A 211 12.51 24.27 13.07
C ASP A 211 13.92 23.68 13.18
N PRO A 212 14.44 23.49 14.40
CA PRO A 212 15.82 23.15 14.65
C PRO A 212 16.15 21.81 13.98
N VAL A 213 17.34 21.71 13.40
CA VAL A 213 17.94 20.47 12.88
C VAL A 213 17.57 19.31 13.80
N ASP A 214 16.58 18.54 13.35
CA ASP A 214 15.83 17.61 14.18
C ASP A 214 16.76 16.51 14.71
N GLU A 215 16.57 16.19 15.98
CA GLU A 215 17.40 15.39 16.89
C GLU A 215 17.74 13.97 16.36
N PHE A 216 17.06 13.56 15.27
CA PHE A 216 17.24 12.29 14.58
C PHE A 216 18.64 12.06 14.00
N VAL A 217 19.23 13.07 13.34
CA VAL A 217 20.57 12.94 12.72
C VAL A 217 21.68 12.99 13.78
N GLY A 218 21.47 13.77 14.85
CA GLY A 218 22.47 14.03 15.88
C GLY A 218 22.60 12.96 16.96
N THR A 219 21.51 12.25 17.30
CA THR A 219 21.52 11.37 18.49
C THR A 219 20.96 9.97 18.26
N VAL A 220 19.99 9.79 17.36
CA VAL A 220 19.31 8.49 17.21
C VAL A 220 20.14 7.52 16.37
N LEU A 221 20.77 8.00 15.30
CA LEU A 221 21.62 7.16 14.43
C LEU A 221 22.92 6.66 15.13
N PRO A 222 23.67 7.49 15.89
CA PRO A 222 24.85 7.03 16.62
C PRO A 222 24.52 6.01 17.73
N ASN A 223 23.43 6.23 18.47
CA ASN A 223 23.01 5.33 19.56
C ASN A 223 22.50 3.96 19.07
N ALA A 224 22.05 3.86 17.81
CA ALA A 224 21.67 2.60 17.19
C ALA A 224 22.89 1.81 16.67
N ILE A 225 24.00 2.49 16.35
CA ILE A 225 25.26 1.87 15.92
C ILE A 225 26.03 1.30 17.13
N ASP A 226 26.03 1.99 18.28
CA ASP A 226 26.71 1.50 19.50
C ASP A 226 25.99 0.32 20.19
N LYS A 227 24.74 0.02 19.77
CA LYS A 227 23.94 -1.11 20.28
C LYS A 227 23.85 -2.28 19.29
N ALA A 228 24.54 -2.21 18.15
CA ALA A 228 24.68 -3.28 17.18
C ALA A 228 26.07 -3.92 17.28
#